data_AF-A0A6M1M6L5-F1
#
_entry.id   AF-A0A6M1M6L5-F1
#
_cell.length_a   1.000
_cell.length_b   1.000
_cell.length_c   1.000
_cell.angle_alpha   90.00
_cell.angle_beta   90.00
_cell.angle_gamma   90.00
#
_symmetry.space_group_name_H-M   'P 1'
#
loop_
_entity.id
_entity.type
_entity.pdbx_description
1 polymer ?
#
loop_
_entity_poly.entity_id
_entity_poly.type
_entity_poly.pdbx_seq_one_letter_code
_entity_poly.pdbx_strand_id
1 'polypeptide(L)'
;MLGGYSLSPRGTGQALFAKDPEVDALARALASLRRTTKTEAVRQALRSEIDREKNKFDLVAQSIAFARGLREQAGPNPRPADKAFIDGLYEDP
;
A
#
# COMPACT_ATOMS: atom_id res chain seq x y z
N MET A 1 -36.74 9.71 -21.09
CA MET A 1 -36.46 8.31 -20.72
C MET A 1 -34.95 8.10 -20.82
N LEU A 2 -34.32 7.75 -19.69
CA LEU A 2 -32.87 7.72 -19.49
C LEU A 2 -32.25 6.51 -20.20
N GLY A 3 -31.36 6.76 -21.16
CA GLY A 3 -30.45 5.75 -21.71
C GLY A 3 -29.30 5.52 -20.74
N GLY A 4 -29.25 4.33 -20.13
CA GLY A 4 -28.21 3.94 -19.19
C GLY A 4 -26.86 3.79 -19.88
N TYR A 5 -25.88 4.58 -19.44
CA TYR A 5 -24.48 4.37 -19.79
C TYR A 5 -23.93 3.20 -18.97
N SER A 6 -23.71 2.09 -19.64
CA SER A 6 -22.96 0.94 -19.14
C SER A 6 -21.50 1.36 -18.89
N LEU A 7 -21.07 1.34 -17.62
CA LEU A 7 -19.69 1.57 -17.22
C LEU A 7 -18.86 0.32 -17.57
N SER A 8 -18.09 0.41 -18.66
CA SER A 8 -17.05 -0.57 -18.97
C SER A 8 -15.76 -0.24 -18.20
N PRO A 9 -15.11 -1.20 -17.51
CA PRO A 9 -13.86 -0.96 -16.82
C PRO A 9 -12.72 -1.06 -17.83
N ARG A 10 -12.48 0.02 -18.58
CA ARG A 10 -11.22 0.20 -19.29
C ARG A 10 -10.47 1.31 -18.59
N GLY A 11 -9.49 0.94 -17.77
CA GLY A 11 -8.43 1.87 -17.41
C GLY A 11 -7.86 2.42 -18.71
N THR A 12 -8.17 3.68 -19.01
CA THR A 12 -7.57 4.41 -20.11
C THR A 12 -6.09 4.52 -19.76
N GLY A 13 -5.27 3.68 -20.39
CA GLY A 13 -3.83 3.83 -20.37
C GLY A 13 -3.47 5.14 -21.08
N GLN A 14 -3.64 6.28 -20.41
CA GLN A 14 -3.09 7.54 -20.87
C GLN A 14 -1.57 7.43 -20.73
N ALA A 15 -0.89 7.40 -21.87
CA ALA A 15 0.56 7.49 -21.89
C ALA A 15 0.99 8.80 -21.22
N LEU A 16 1.86 8.71 -20.21
CA LEU A 16 2.48 9.88 -19.60
C LEU A 16 3.38 10.54 -20.66
N PHE A 17 2.90 11.62 -21.29
CA PHE A 17 3.71 12.40 -22.21
C PHE A 17 4.43 13.50 -21.43
N ALA A 18 5.58 13.18 -20.84
CA ALA A 18 6.42 14.15 -20.16
C ALA A 18 7.06 15.09 -21.20
N LYS A 19 6.47 16.28 -21.42
CA LYS A 19 7.09 17.37 -22.22
C LYS A 19 8.19 18.12 -21.46
N ASP A 20 8.49 17.67 -20.25
CA ASP A 20 9.49 18.27 -19.37
C ASP A 20 10.89 17.71 -19.70
N PRO A 21 11.85 18.55 -20.13
CA PRO A 21 13.22 18.13 -20.41
C PRO A 21 13.93 17.50 -19.20
N GLU A 22 13.59 17.93 -17.98
CA GLU A 22 14.18 17.40 -16.75
C GLU A 22 13.73 15.95 -16.52
N VAL A 23 12.44 15.66 -16.73
CA VAL A 23 11.90 14.30 -16.61
C VAL A 23 12.52 13.35 -17.64
N ASP A 24 12.72 13.80 -18.89
CA ASP A 24 13.41 12.98 -19.90
C ASP A 24 14.89 12.74 -19.54
N ALA A 25 15.57 13.73 -18.96
CA ALA A 25 16.95 13.59 -18.49
C ALA A 25 17.05 12.57 -17.34
N LEU A 26 16.15 12.64 -16.36
CA LEU A 26 16.07 11.68 -15.26
C LEU A 26 15.74 10.27 -15.76
N ALA A 27 14.79 10.13 -16.68
CA ALA A 27 14.44 8.85 -17.28
C ALA A 27 15.60 8.24 -18.08
N ARG A 28 16.35 9.06 -18.83
CA ARG A 28 17.59 8.66 -19.51
C ARG A 28 18.63 8.16 -18.51
N ALA A 29 18.94 8.95 -17.49
CA ALA A 29 19.96 8.62 -16.50
C ALA A 29 19.63 7.31 -15.77
N LEU A 30 18.38 7.15 -15.33
CA LEU A 30 17.93 5.93 -14.67
C LEU A 30 17.99 4.70 -15.58
N ALA A 31 17.59 4.85 -16.86
CA ALA A 31 17.68 3.80 -17.85
C ALA A 31 19.12 3.34 -18.09
N SER A 32 20.06 4.29 -18.19
CA SER A 32 21.50 4.00 -18.31
C SER A 32 22.04 3.25 -17.09
N LEU A 33 21.71 3.70 -15.88
CA LEU A 33 22.14 3.05 -14.63
C LEU A 33 21.60 1.62 -14.51
N ARG A 34 20.34 1.40 -14.92
CA ARG A 34 19.67 0.09 -14.85
C ARG A 34 19.88 -0.78 -16.09
N ARG A 35 20.58 -0.28 -17.12
CA ARG A 35 20.79 -0.96 -18.42
C ARG A 35 19.48 -1.46 -19.04
N THR A 36 18.44 -0.63 -19.00
CA THR A 36 17.11 -0.95 -19.53
C THR A 36 16.56 0.22 -20.36
N THR A 37 15.34 0.11 -20.89
CA THR A 37 14.71 1.21 -21.65
C THR A 37 14.18 2.29 -20.70
N LYS A 38 14.02 3.54 -21.20
CA LYS A 38 13.41 4.63 -20.41
C LYS A 38 12.06 4.25 -19.84
N THR A 39 11.21 3.63 -20.66
CA THR A 39 9.87 3.21 -20.28
C THR A 39 9.91 2.17 -19.16
N GLU A 40 10.79 1.16 -19.26
CA GLU A 40 10.91 0.15 -18.21
C GLU A 40 11.54 0.70 -16.94
N ALA A 41 12.54 1.57 -17.05
CA ALA A 41 13.16 2.24 -15.91
C ALA A 41 12.13 3.07 -15.12
N VAL A 42 11.34 3.88 -15.82
CA VAL A 42 10.27 4.70 -15.22
C VAL A 42 9.17 3.82 -14.64
N ARG A 43 8.73 2.78 -15.35
CA ARG A 43 7.73 1.82 -14.85
C ARG A 43 8.17 1.20 -13.52
N GLN A 44 9.40 0.70 -13.46
CA GLN A 44 9.95 0.08 -12.27
C GLN A 44 10.14 1.08 -11.12
N ALA A 45 10.59 2.30 -11.41
CA ALA A 45 10.73 3.36 -10.41
C ALA A 45 9.37 3.72 -9.79
N LEU A 46 8.37 3.99 -10.63
CA LEU A 46 7.01 4.29 -10.17
C LEU A 46 6.43 3.13 -9.36
N ARG A 47 6.62 1.89 -9.82
CA ARG A 47 6.16 0.72 -9.08
C ARG A 47 6.82 0.64 -7.70
N SER A 48 8.13 0.81 -7.65
CA SER A 48 8.89 0.78 -6.39
C SER A 48 8.44 1.88 -5.43
N GLU A 49 8.17 3.08 -5.94
CA GLU A 49 7.75 4.21 -5.11
C GLU A 49 6.31 4.05 -4.63
N ILE A 50 5.40 3.56 -5.47
CA ILE A 50 4.04 3.19 -5.04
C ILE A 50 4.09 2.12 -3.96
N ASP A 51 4.93 1.10 -4.13
CA ASP A 51 5.06 0.04 -3.14
C ASP A 51 5.66 0.59 -1.83
N ARG A 52 6.63 1.52 -1.90
CA ARG A 52 7.15 2.23 -0.71
C ARG A 52 6.09 3.07 -0.02
N GLU A 53 5.29 3.83 -0.76
CA GLU A 53 4.21 4.66 -0.22
C GLU A 53 3.09 3.81 0.40
N LYS A 54 2.74 2.68 -0.21
CA LYS A 54 1.79 1.72 0.37
C LYS A 54 2.34 1.02 1.63
N ASN A 55 3.63 0.71 1.63
CA ASN A 55 4.30 0.03 2.73
C ASN A 55 4.82 0.99 3.81
N LYS A 56 4.67 2.31 3.61
CA LYS A 56 5.04 3.39 4.55
C LYS A 56 4.12 3.44 5.78
N PHE A 57 3.66 2.29 6.25
CA PHE A 57 2.81 2.08 7.43
C PHE A 57 1.32 2.23 7.18
N ASP A 58 0.69 1.23 6.54
CA ASP A 58 -0.65 0.83 6.99
C ASP A 58 -0.53 0.01 8.30
N LEU A 59 0.07 0.63 9.33
CA LEU A 59 0.15 0.05 10.68
C LEU A 59 -1.24 -0.21 11.21
N VAL A 60 -2.23 0.56 10.77
CA VAL A 60 -3.63 0.35 11.05
C VAL A 60 -4.10 -0.98 10.46
N ALA A 61 -3.92 -1.26 9.18
CA ALA A 61 -4.30 -2.56 8.60
C ALA A 61 -3.49 -3.72 9.19
N GLN A 62 -2.20 -3.53 9.46
CA GLN A 62 -1.38 -4.56 10.10
C GLN A 62 -1.85 -4.86 11.52
N SER A 63 -2.15 -3.84 12.32
CA SER A 63 -2.67 -4.01 13.68
C SER A 63 -4.09 -4.58 13.69
N ILE A 64 -4.95 -4.21 12.74
CA ILE A 64 -6.28 -4.82 12.55
C ILE A 64 -6.14 -6.31 12.19
N ALA A 65 -5.27 -6.66 11.24
CA ALA A 65 -5.05 -8.05 10.84
C ALA A 65 -4.48 -8.87 12.00
N PHE A 66 -3.54 -8.32 12.76
CA PHE A 66 -2.99 -8.93 13.96
C PHE A 66 -4.06 -9.15 15.04
N ALA A 67 -4.84 -8.12 15.39
CA ALA A 67 -5.91 -8.21 16.38
C ALA A 67 -7.00 -9.22 15.97
N ARG A 68 -7.31 -9.30 14.67
CA ARG A 68 -8.23 -10.31 14.12
C ARG A 68 -7.67 -11.72 14.32
N GLY A 69 -6.39 -11.95 14.01
CA GLY A 69 -5.74 -13.25 14.22
C GLY A 69 -5.76 -13.68 15.69
N LEU A 70 -5.48 -12.76 16.61
CA LEU A 70 -5.58 -13.03 18.05
C LEU A 70 -7.01 -13.41 18.48
N ARG A 71 -8.02 -12.73 17.93
CA ARG A 71 -9.43 -13.05 18.22
C ARG A 71 -9.84 -14.42 17.68
N GLU A 72 -9.40 -14.77 16.48
CA GLU A 72 -9.65 -16.09 15.89
C GLU A 72 -9.00 -17.19 16.73
N GLN A 73 -7.79 -16.96 17.26
CA GLN A 73 -7.11 -17.90 18.16
C GLN A 73 -7.75 -18.00 19.56
N ALA A 74 -8.32 -16.92 20.08
CA ALA A 74 -8.97 -16.90 21.40
C ALA A 74 -10.26 -17.73 21.46
N GLY A 75 -10.90 -18.01 20.32
CA GLY A 75 -12.13 -18.80 20.25
C GLY A 75 -13.38 -18.08 20.79
N PRO A 76 -14.49 -18.81 21.06
CA PRO A 76 -15.81 -18.22 21.29
C PRO A 76 -16.00 -17.53 22.65
N ASN A 77 -15.07 -17.71 23.59
CA ASN A 77 -15.17 -17.15 24.95
C ASN A 77 -14.04 -16.15 25.24
N PRO A 78 -14.07 -14.94 24.65
CA PRO A 78 -13.06 -13.94 24.92
C PRO A 78 -13.13 -13.49 26.38
N ARG A 79 -11.98 -13.43 27.04
CA ARG A 79 -11.86 -12.80 28.36
C ARG A 79 -11.76 -11.29 28.19
N PRO A 80 -12.41 -10.48 29.06
CA PRO A 80 -12.23 -9.04 29.04
C PRO A 80 -10.77 -8.70 29.35
N ALA A 81 -10.15 -7.88 28.49
CA ALA A 81 -8.89 -7.22 28.78
C ALA A 81 -9.19 -5.80 29.26
N ASP A 82 -9.92 -5.70 30.36
CA ASP A 82 -10.30 -4.42 30.96
C ASP A 82 -9.15 -3.82 31.77
N LYS A 83 -9.37 -2.60 32.29
CA LYS A 83 -8.34 -1.89 33.05
C LYS A 83 -7.87 -2.70 34.26
N ALA A 84 -8.78 -3.34 34.99
CA ALA A 84 -8.44 -4.13 36.18
C ALA A 84 -7.55 -5.33 35.82
N PHE A 85 -7.85 -6.01 34.70
CA PHE A 85 -7.00 -7.06 34.18
C PHE A 85 -5.60 -6.54 33.80
N ILE A 86 -5.51 -5.39 33.11
CA ILE A 86 -4.24 -4.81 32.67
C ILE A 86 -3.41 -4.34 33.86
N ASP A 87 -4.01 -3.66 34.83
CA ASP A 87 -3.33 -3.20 36.04
C ASP A 87 -2.69 -4.39 36.79
N GLY A 88 -3.43 -5.50 36.92
CA GLY A 88 -2.94 -6.72 37.56
C GLY A 88 -1.81 -7.46 36.81
N LEU A 89 -1.47 -7.08 35.57
CA LEU A 89 -0.28 -7.63 34.87
C LEU A 89 1.04 -7.02 35.34
N TYR A 90 0.97 -5.84 35.99
CA TYR A 90 2.13 -5.06 36.39
C TYR A 90 2.29 -4.92 37.90
N GLU A 91 1.44 -5.58 38.68
CA GLU A 91 1.62 -5.70 40.13
C GLU A 91 2.65 -6.81 40.39
N ASP A 92 3.76 -6.47 41.06
CA ASP A 92 4.75 -7.46 41.55
C ASP A 92 4.09 -8.41 42.58
N PRO A 93 4.50 -9.68 42.65
CA PRO A 93 3.88 -10.69 43.51
C PRO A 93 4.00 -10.40 45.01
#